data_AF-A0A399YPN0-F1
#
_entry.id   AF-A0A399YPN0-F1
#
_cell.length_a   1.000
_cell.length_b   1.000
_cell.length_c   1.000
_cell.angle_alpha   90.00
_cell.angle_beta   90.00
_cell.angle_gamma   90.00
#
_symmetry.space_group_name_H-M   'P 1'
#
loop_
_entity.id
_entity.type
_entity.pdbx_description
1 polymer ?
#
loop_
_entity_poly.entity_id
_entity_poly.type
_entity_poly.pdbx_seq_one_letter_code
_entity_poly.pdbx_strand_id
1 'polypeptide(L)'
;MRSLALKLTLAFLVVGLAGVVLVAIFITRQTRREFDQFVADRYQYELLNDAVDYYATNGSWEGIRKAIPWQRGQGNKMSPPVSLLDDDGRVIFSSIPAYTVGDKPANTGNDTNRVPVEVDGAVVGYLLFGGRFGSGNFRDPPEVNFLARLNRAVILGSVVASLFRTRSASWRNRSTR
;
A
#
# COMPACT_ATOMS: atom_id res chain seq x y z
N MET A 1 46.12 -33.00 -13.72
CA MET A 1 45.38 -32.85 -12.45
C MET A 1 44.75 -31.44 -12.23
N ARG A 2 44.80 -30.50 -13.19
CA ARG A 2 44.25 -29.14 -13.03
C ARG A 2 42.76 -28.95 -13.41
N SER A 3 42.14 -29.87 -14.15
CA SER A 3 40.77 -29.68 -14.68
C SER A 3 39.65 -29.96 -13.66
N LEU A 4 39.92 -30.78 -12.64
CA LEU A 4 38.92 -31.15 -11.63
C LEU A 4 38.65 -29.99 -10.65
N ALA A 5 39.72 -29.36 -10.14
CA ALA A 5 39.63 -28.19 -9.28
C ALA A 5 38.94 -27.01 -10.00
N LEU A 6 39.27 -26.80 -11.28
CA LEU A 6 38.65 -25.76 -12.11
C LEU A 6 37.15 -25.95 -12.31
N LYS A 7 36.70 -27.19 -12.56
CA LYS A 7 35.27 -27.53 -12.66
C LYS A 7 34.53 -27.29 -11.35
N LEU A 8 35.14 -27.63 -10.22
CA LEU A 8 34.57 -27.41 -8.89
C LEU A 8 34.44 -25.93 -8.54
N THR A 9 35.48 -25.13 -8.79
CA THR A 9 35.42 -23.68 -8.56
C THR A 9 34.40 -23.00 -9.47
N LEU A 10 34.29 -23.42 -10.73
CA LEU A 10 33.29 -22.89 -11.66
C LEU A 10 31.87 -23.23 -11.22
N ALA A 11 31.62 -24.47 -10.79
CA ALA A 11 30.33 -24.90 -10.28
C ALA A 11 29.94 -24.12 -9.01
N PHE A 12 30.89 -23.92 -8.09
CA PHE A 12 30.65 -23.11 -6.89
C PHE A 12 30.33 -21.66 -7.21
N LEU A 13 31.03 -21.08 -8.19
CA LEU A 13 30.81 -19.71 -8.62
C LEU A 13 29.44 -19.52 -9.26
N VAL A 14 29.01 -20.46 -10.11
CA VAL A 14 27.67 -20.44 -10.73
C VAL A 14 26.57 -20.58 -9.69
N VAL A 15 26.73 -21.47 -8.71
CA VAL A 15 25.75 -21.64 -7.62
C VAL A 15 25.67 -20.38 -6.76
N GLY A 16 26.81 -19.76 -6.43
CA GLY A 16 26.84 -18.49 -5.70
C GLY A 16 26.13 -17.36 -6.46
N LEU A 17 26.42 -17.21 -7.75
CA LEU A 17 25.79 -16.23 -8.63
C LEU A 17 24.28 -16.46 -8.75
N ALA A 18 23.85 -17.72 -8.91
CA ALA A 18 22.44 -18.07 -8.97
C ALA A 18 21.70 -17.68 -7.67
N GLY A 19 22.35 -17.88 -6.51
CA GLY A 19 21.82 -17.43 -5.22
C GLY A 19 21.62 -15.91 -5.15
N VAL A 20 22.64 -15.14 -5.57
CA VAL A 20 22.55 -13.66 -5.60
C VAL A 20 21.44 -13.18 -6.54
N VAL A 21 21.31 -13.77 -7.73
CA VAL A 21 20.26 -13.43 -8.69
C VAL A 21 18.87 -13.74 -8.13
N LEU A 22 18.70 -14.91 -7.50
CA LEU A 22 17.43 -15.27 -6.85
C LEU A 22 17.04 -14.29 -5.75
N VAL A 23 17.98 -13.93 -4.86
CA VAL A 23 17.75 -12.95 -3.80
C VAL A 23 17.40 -11.58 -4.38
N ALA A 24 18.12 -11.13 -5.41
CA ALA A 24 17.83 -9.86 -6.08
C ALA A 24 16.43 -9.84 -6.71
N ILE A 25 16.00 -10.93 -7.37
CA ILE A 25 14.65 -11.07 -7.93
C ILE A 25 13.60 -11.02 -6.81
N PHE A 26 13.85 -11.69 -5.69
CA PHE A 26 12.93 -11.72 -4.55
C PHE A 26 12.76 -10.33 -3.91
N ILE A 27 13.87 -9.64 -3.62
CA ILE A 27 13.86 -8.26 -3.10
C ILE A 27 13.11 -7.34 -4.07
N THR A 28 13.42 -7.43 -5.38
CA THR A 28 12.80 -6.56 -6.38
C THR A 28 11.28 -6.80 -6.51
N ARG A 29 10.81 -8.04 -6.33
CA ARG A 29 9.38 -8.36 -6.38
C ARG A 29 8.62 -8.01 -5.11
N GLN A 30 9.27 -8.10 -3.95
CA GLN A 30 8.64 -7.83 -2.66
C GLN A 30 8.60 -6.33 -2.33
N THR A 31 9.61 -5.56 -2.75
CA THR A 31 9.67 -4.11 -2.50
C THR A 31 8.67 -3.31 -3.33
N ARG A 32 8.34 -3.72 -4.56
CA ARG A 32 7.44 -2.92 -5.42
C ARG A 32 5.99 -2.88 -4.92
N ARG A 33 5.42 -4.02 -4.50
CA ARG A 33 3.99 -4.05 -4.12
C ARG A 33 3.67 -3.34 -2.80
N GLU A 34 4.55 -3.49 -1.81
CA GLU A 34 4.39 -2.85 -0.50
C GLU A 34 4.68 -1.35 -0.58
N PHE A 35 5.71 -0.95 -1.35
CA PHE A 35 6.00 0.46 -1.60
C PHE A 35 4.86 1.13 -2.37
N ASP A 36 4.28 0.45 -3.36
CA ASP A 36 3.19 1.01 -4.14
C ASP A 36 1.93 1.28 -3.29
N GLN A 37 1.64 0.40 -2.33
CA GLN A 37 0.57 0.59 -1.37
C GLN A 37 0.90 1.69 -0.35
N PHE A 38 2.12 1.75 0.18
CA PHE A 38 2.53 2.80 1.12
C PHE A 38 2.46 4.20 0.51
N VAL A 39 2.92 4.36 -0.74
CA VAL A 39 2.85 5.65 -1.45
C VAL A 39 1.40 6.05 -1.72
N ALA A 40 0.54 5.09 -2.07
CA ALA A 40 -0.89 5.36 -2.25
C ALA A 40 -1.59 5.77 -0.94
N ASP A 41 -1.34 5.04 0.15
CA ASP A 41 -1.92 5.33 1.48
C ASP A 41 -1.48 6.72 1.97
N ARG A 42 -0.19 7.06 1.79
CA ARG A 42 0.35 8.37 2.16
C ARG A 42 -0.24 9.51 1.32
N TYR A 43 -0.37 9.32 0.01
CA TYR A 43 -0.97 10.31 -0.88
C TYR A 43 -2.41 10.64 -0.50
N GLN A 44 -3.20 9.62 -0.12
CA GLN A 44 -4.58 9.79 0.31
C GLN A 44 -4.70 10.55 1.62
N TYR A 45 -3.83 10.25 2.59
CA TYR A 45 -3.78 10.95 3.88
C TYR A 45 -3.39 12.43 3.73
N GLU A 46 -2.36 12.72 2.92
CA GLU A 46 -1.96 14.09 2.62
C GLU A 46 -3.09 14.88 1.92
N LEU A 47 -3.78 14.27 0.94
CA LEU A 47 -4.94 14.90 0.28
C LEU A 47 -6.11 15.17 1.22
N LEU A 48 -6.38 14.26 2.14
CA LEU A 48 -7.42 14.44 3.14
C LEU A 48 -7.09 15.64 4.04
N ASN A 49 -5.86 15.70 4.57
CA ASN A 49 -5.44 16.83 5.41
C ASN A 49 -5.42 18.15 4.64
N ASP A 50 -4.91 18.17 3.42
CA ASP A 50 -4.93 19.37 2.56
C ASP A 50 -6.38 19.86 2.35
N ALA A 51 -7.35 18.94 2.22
CA ALA A 51 -8.77 19.28 2.08
C ALA A 51 -9.39 19.80 3.39
N VAL A 52 -9.07 19.19 4.53
CA VAL A 52 -9.49 19.65 5.87
C VAL A 52 -8.97 21.06 6.14
N ASP A 53 -7.67 21.27 5.96
CA ASP A 53 -7.00 22.56 6.22
C ASP A 53 -7.54 23.67 5.30
N TYR A 54 -7.77 23.33 4.03
CA TYR A 54 -8.35 24.26 3.07
C TYR A 54 -9.74 24.70 3.50
N TYR A 55 -10.62 23.76 3.87
CA TYR A 55 -11.97 24.10 4.30
C TYR A 55 -11.97 24.84 5.65
N ALA A 56 -11.12 24.44 6.60
CA ALA A 56 -10.97 25.15 7.87
C ALA A 56 -10.54 26.61 7.69
N THR A 57 -9.71 26.90 6.68
CA THR A 57 -9.22 28.26 6.41
C THR A 57 -10.18 29.10 5.57
N ASN A 58 -10.82 28.50 4.55
CA ASN A 58 -11.63 29.23 3.57
C ASN A 58 -13.14 29.17 3.85
N GLY A 59 -13.60 28.19 4.63
CA GLY A 59 -15.01 27.94 4.92
C GLY A 59 -15.84 27.51 3.71
N SER A 60 -15.22 27.23 2.56
CA SER A 60 -15.90 26.80 1.34
C SER A 60 -14.97 25.98 0.45
N TRP A 61 -15.55 25.27 -0.51
CA TRP A 61 -14.80 24.54 -1.55
C TRP A 61 -14.43 25.40 -2.77
N GLU A 62 -14.71 26.71 -2.74
CA GLU A 62 -14.51 27.60 -3.87
C GLU A 62 -13.01 27.88 -4.13
N GLY A 63 -12.48 27.36 -5.23
CA GLY A 63 -11.08 27.56 -5.61
C GLY A 63 -10.15 26.40 -5.20
N ILE A 64 -10.68 25.37 -4.54
CA ILE A 64 -9.89 24.20 -4.12
C ILE A 64 -9.17 23.51 -5.28
N ARG A 65 -9.74 23.59 -6.49
CA ARG A 65 -9.13 23.08 -7.74
C ARG A 65 -7.75 23.64 -8.02
N LYS A 66 -7.48 24.88 -7.60
CA LYS A 66 -6.21 25.57 -7.79
C LYS A 66 -5.32 25.49 -6.55
N ALA A 67 -5.93 25.37 -5.36
CA ALA A 67 -5.23 25.35 -4.09
C ALA A 67 -4.50 24.02 -3.83
N ILE A 68 -5.12 22.90 -4.21
CA ILE A 68 -4.55 21.57 -4.00
C ILE A 68 -4.07 21.02 -5.35
N PRO A 69 -2.84 20.50 -5.44
CA PRO A 69 -2.34 19.86 -6.65
C PRO A 69 -2.94 18.45 -6.79
N TRP A 70 -4.19 18.40 -7.24
CA TRP A 70 -4.96 17.17 -7.54
C TRP A 70 -4.29 16.22 -8.57
N GLN A 71 -3.26 16.73 -9.23
CA GLN A 71 -2.53 16.10 -10.33
C GLN A 71 -1.06 15.80 -9.97
N ARG A 72 -0.69 15.73 -8.68
CA ARG A 72 0.68 15.43 -8.21
C ARG A 72 1.33 14.17 -8.82
N GLY A 73 0.63 13.37 -9.62
CA GLY A 73 1.18 12.29 -10.44
C GLY A 73 0.69 12.20 -11.89
N GLN A 74 0.35 13.29 -12.58
CA GLN A 74 -0.12 13.23 -13.98
C GLN A 74 0.92 12.68 -15.00
N GLY A 75 2.17 12.43 -14.57
CA GLY A 75 3.19 11.69 -15.33
C GLY A 75 3.55 10.31 -14.75
N ASN A 76 3.06 9.94 -13.57
CA ASN A 76 3.35 8.69 -12.89
C ASN A 76 2.06 7.88 -12.78
N LYS A 77 2.00 6.66 -13.33
CA LYS A 77 0.78 5.79 -13.42
C LYS A 77 0.19 5.34 -12.07
N MET A 78 0.52 6.03 -10.99
CA MET A 78 0.48 5.56 -9.62
C MET A 78 -0.30 6.48 -8.68
N SER A 79 -0.71 7.68 -9.14
CA SER A 79 -1.68 8.48 -8.38
C SER A 79 -3.09 7.95 -8.60
N PRO A 80 -3.81 7.53 -7.55
CA PRO A 80 -5.18 7.09 -7.67
C PRO A 80 -6.06 8.26 -8.14
N PRO A 81 -7.02 8.01 -9.06
CA PRO A 81 -7.98 9.02 -9.45
C PRO A 81 -8.85 9.36 -8.22
N VAL A 82 -9.15 10.64 -8.03
CA VAL A 82 -9.87 11.18 -6.89
C VAL A 82 -11.00 12.12 -7.32
N SER A 83 -12.10 12.11 -6.57
CA SER A 83 -13.20 13.06 -6.71
C SER A 83 -13.56 13.64 -5.34
N LEU A 84 -13.86 14.94 -5.30
CA LEU A 84 -14.30 15.65 -4.11
C LEU A 84 -15.78 15.98 -4.26
N LEU A 85 -16.55 15.62 -3.25
CA LEU A 85 -17.97 15.89 -3.13
C LEU A 85 -18.21 16.85 -1.97
N ASP A 86 -19.20 17.70 -2.13
CA ASP A 86 -19.72 18.55 -1.06
C ASP A 86 -20.47 17.73 0.00
N ASP A 87 -20.81 18.36 1.13
CA ASP A 87 -21.68 17.80 2.18
C ASP A 87 -23.00 17.27 1.61
N ASP A 88 -23.50 17.98 0.62
CA ASP A 88 -24.73 17.81 -0.14
C ASP A 88 -24.62 16.71 -1.23
N GLY A 89 -23.46 16.08 -1.36
CA GLY A 89 -23.13 15.02 -2.32
C GLY A 89 -22.90 15.49 -3.76
N ARG A 90 -22.72 16.80 -3.98
CA ARG A 90 -22.42 17.38 -5.30
C ARG A 90 -20.95 17.24 -5.63
N VAL A 91 -20.61 16.81 -6.84
CA VAL A 91 -19.21 16.69 -7.26
C VAL A 91 -18.62 18.09 -7.49
N ILE A 92 -17.73 18.52 -6.61
CA ILE A 92 -16.99 19.79 -6.73
C ILE A 92 -15.78 19.64 -7.65
N PHE A 93 -15.12 18.48 -7.58
CA PHE A 93 -13.98 18.12 -8.41
C PHE A 93 -13.99 16.62 -8.73
N SER A 94 -13.54 16.26 -9.93
CA SER A 94 -13.39 14.86 -10.31
C SER A 94 -12.24 14.68 -11.29
N SER A 95 -11.41 13.68 -10.99
CA SER A 95 -10.48 13.06 -11.94
C SER A 95 -10.88 11.62 -12.28
N ILE A 96 -11.97 11.12 -11.69
CA ILE A 96 -12.55 9.81 -12.00
C ILE A 96 -13.49 10.00 -13.21
N PRO A 97 -13.28 9.29 -14.33
CA PRO A 97 -14.06 9.49 -15.56
C PRO A 97 -15.58 9.29 -15.42
N ALA A 98 -16.02 8.54 -14.40
CA ALA A 98 -17.43 8.26 -14.14
C ALA A 98 -18.19 9.41 -13.45
N TYR A 99 -17.49 10.44 -12.96
CA TYR A 99 -18.09 11.52 -12.19
C TYR A 99 -17.88 12.86 -12.91
N THR A 100 -18.98 13.56 -13.17
CA THR A 100 -19.00 14.90 -13.75
C THR A 100 -19.15 15.96 -12.66
N VAL A 101 -18.50 17.10 -12.87
CA VAL A 101 -18.57 18.26 -11.98
C VAL A 101 -19.99 18.82 -11.97
N GLY A 102 -20.53 19.06 -10.78
CA GLY A 102 -21.89 19.59 -10.59
C GLY A 102 -22.96 18.50 -10.48
N ASP A 103 -22.66 17.26 -10.87
CA ASP A 103 -23.61 16.16 -10.75
C ASP A 103 -23.72 15.66 -9.30
N LYS A 104 -24.91 15.16 -8.95
CA LYS A 104 -25.15 14.37 -7.73
C LYS A 104 -25.23 12.89 -8.12
N PRO A 105 -24.13 12.11 -8.03
CA PRO A 105 -24.15 10.71 -8.39
C PRO A 105 -25.08 9.91 -7.47
N ALA A 106 -26.11 9.29 -8.07
CA ALA A 106 -27.20 8.60 -7.38
C ALA A 106 -26.76 7.37 -6.56
N ASN A 107 -25.54 6.85 -6.77
CA ASN A 107 -25.07 5.58 -6.20
C ASN A 107 -23.74 5.72 -5.47
N THR A 108 -23.61 6.74 -4.61
CA THR A 108 -22.43 6.91 -3.75
C THR A 108 -22.61 6.32 -2.34
N GLY A 109 -23.73 5.64 -2.07
CA GLY A 109 -24.04 5.09 -0.74
C GLY A 109 -23.31 3.81 -0.36
N ASN A 110 -22.66 3.13 -1.31
CA ASN A 110 -22.03 1.82 -1.11
C ASN A 110 -20.53 1.78 -1.48
N ASP A 111 -19.94 2.95 -1.75
CA ASP A 111 -18.50 3.05 -2.04
C ASP A 111 -17.74 3.04 -0.71
N THR A 112 -17.17 1.88 -0.36
CA THR A 112 -16.16 1.72 0.70
C THR A 112 -14.97 2.69 0.60
N ASN A 113 -14.85 3.41 -0.53
CA ASN A 113 -13.83 4.42 -0.81
C ASN A 113 -14.28 5.86 -0.50
N ARG A 114 -15.45 6.09 0.13
CA ARG A 114 -15.84 7.43 0.63
C ARG A 114 -15.17 7.72 1.96
N VAL A 115 -14.37 8.77 1.98
CA VAL A 115 -13.72 9.28 3.17
C VAL A 115 -14.39 10.59 3.56
N PRO A 116 -15.03 10.68 4.74
CA PRO A 116 -15.61 11.94 5.20
C PRO A 116 -14.50 12.95 5.47
N VAL A 117 -14.69 14.18 5.00
CA VAL A 117 -13.86 15.31 5.39
C VAL A 117 -14.55 15.97 6.58
N GLU A 118 -13.94 15.85 7.76
CA GLU A 118 -14.47 16.36 9.03
C GLU A 118 -13.68 17.60 9.45
N VAL A 119 -14.37 18.71 9.69
CA VAL A 119 -13.81 19.95 10.27
C VAL A 119 -14.61 20.25 11.53
N ASP A 120 -13.94 20.39 12.68
CA ASP A 120 -14.58 20.62 13.99
C ASP A 120 -15.70 19.62 14.34
N GLY A 121 -15.58 18.38 13.85
CA GLY A 121 -16.56 17.32 14.08
C GLY A 121 -17.81 17.37 13.18
N ALA A 122 -17.88 18.33 12.24
CA ALA A 122 -18.90 18.38 11.20
C ALA A 122 -18.35 17.83 9.88
N VAL A 123 -19.16 17.01 9.18
CA VAL A 123 -18.80 16.52 7.84
C VAL A 123 -19.09 17.62 6.83
N VAL A 124 -18.04 18.14 6.21
CA VAL A 124 -18.10 19.27 5.25
C VAL A 124 -17.98 18.81 3.80
N GLY A 125 -17.72 17.53 3.58
CA GLY A 125 -17.61 16.94 2.25
C GLY A 125 -17.12 15.50 2.28
N TYR A 126 -16.93 14.92 1.10
CA TYR A 126 -16.47 13.55 0.95
C TYR A 126 -15.41 13.44 -0.14
N LEU A 127 -14.31 12.76 0.15
CA LEU A 127 -13.35 12.33 -0.86
C LEU A 127 -13.67 10.91 -1.34
N LEU A 128 -13.65 10.73 -2.65
CA LEU A 128 -13.80 9.46 -3.34
C LEU A 128 -12.48 9.10 -4.01
N PHE A 129 -11.90 7.97 -3.68
CA PHE A 129 -10.74 7.42 -4.41
C PHE A 129 -11.20 6.34 -5.38
N GLY A 130 -10.71 6.31 -6.62
CA GLY A 130 -11.05 5.29 -7.59
C GLY A 130 -10.12 4.08 -7.56
N GLY A 131 -10.67 2.88 -7.81
CA GLY A 131 -9.92 1.64 -7.94
C GLY A 131 -9.63 0.90 -6.62
N ARG A 132 -8.69 -0.05 -6.64
CA ARG A 132 -8.29 -0.89 -5.48
C ARG A 132 -7.55 -0.12 -4.37
N PHE A 133 -7.39 1.19 -4.54
CA PHE A 133 -6.59 2.02 -3.66
C PHE A 133 -7.35 2.47 -2.39
N GLY A 134 -8.65 2.25 -2.27
CA GLY A 134 -9.45 2.85 -1.18
C GLY A 134 -9.88 1.93 -0.03
N SER A 135 -9.08 0.90 0.30
CA SER A 135 -9.41 -0.02 1.43
C SER A 135 -8.59 0.22 2.71
N GLY A 136 -7.78 1.27 2.75
CA GLY A 136 -6.96 1.61 3.93
C GLY A 136 -7.79 2.29 5.04
N ASN A 137 -7.37 2.15 6.29
CA ASN A 137 -7.98 2.86 7.42
C ASN A 137 -7.47 4.31 7.40
N PHE A 138 -8.20 5.20 6.70
CA PHE A 138 -7.82 6.62 6.47
C PHE A 138 -7.75 7.47 7.73
N ARG A 139 -8.30 6.96 8.84
CA ARG A 139 -8.35 7.63 10.15
C ARG A 139 -7.01 7.59 10.89
N ASP A 140 -6.14 6.64 10.52
CA ASP A 140 -4.85 6.44 11.18
C ASP A 140 -3.72 6.94 10.27
N PRO A 141 -2.70 7.62 10.82
CA PRO A 141 -1.52 8.00 10.06
C PRO A 141 -0.90 6.78 9.35
N PRO A 142 -0.38 6.93 8.12
CA PRO A 142 0.23 5.84 7.36
C PRO A 142 1.27 5.03 8.14
N GLU A 143 1.97 5.70 9.07
CA GLU A 143 2.98 5.12 9.96
C GLU A 143 2.40 4.09 10.93
N VAL A 144 1.20 4.34 11.47
CA VAL A 144 0.50 3.41 12.38
C VAL A 144 0.10 2.14 11.64
N ASN A 145 -0.38 2.30 10.41
CA ASN A 145 -0.75 1.18 9.53
C ASN A 145 0.47 0.38 9.03
N PHE A 146 1.64 1.01 8.89
CA PHE A 146 2.90 0.33 8.58
C PHE A 146 3.41 -0.49 9.77
N LEU A 147 3.40 0.07 10.97
CA LEU A 147 3.84 -0.62 12.18
C LEU A 147 2.96 -1.84 12.50
N ALA A 148 1.64 -1.74 12.32
CA ALA A 148 0.73 -2.87 12.50
C ALA A 148 1.00 -4.01 11.50
N ARG A 149 1.34 -3.67 10.25
CA ARG A 149 1.71 -4.65 9.20
C ARG A 149 3.07 -5.30 9.47
N LEU A 150 4.06 -4.52 9.91
CA LEU A 150 5.38 -5.03 10.30
C LEU A 150 5.27 -6.01 11.49
N ASN A 151 4.46 -5.67 12.49
CA ASN A 151 4.30 -6.51 13.68
C ASN A 151 3.61 -7.85 13.36
N ARG A 152 2.66 -7.88 12.41
CA ARG A 152 2.07 -9.14 11.91
C ARG A 152 3.06 -10.00 11.11
N ALA A 153 3.96 -9.40 10.34
CA ALA A 153 4.98 -10.13 9.60
C ALA A 153 6.01 -10.80 10.53
N VAL A 154 6.37 -10.13 11.63
CA VAL A 154 7.26 -10.68 12.67
C VAL A 154 6.61 -11.88 13.39
N ILE A 155 5.29 -11.82 13.64
CA ILE A 155 4.56 -12.92 14.28
C ILE A 155 4.48 -14.16 13.35
N LEU A 156 4.30 -13.99 12.04
CA LEU A 156 4.30 -15.11 11.08
C LEU A 156 5.69 -15.74 10.85
N GLY A 157 6.77 -14.95 10.98
CA GLY A 157 8.15 -15.47 10.93
C GLY A 157 8.50 -16.44 12.06
N SER A 158 7.77 -16.36 13.17
CA SER A 158 8.01 -17.15 14.38
C SER A 158 7.59 -18.63 14.26
N VAL A 159 6.86 -19.00 13.19
CA VAL A 159 6.34 -20.38 13.01
C VAL A 159 7.31 -21.28 12.20
N VAL A 160 8.21 -20.71 11.40
CA VAL A 160 9.05 -21.52 10.46
C VAL A 160 10.30 -22.12 11.12
N ALA A 161 10.78 -21.58 12.24
CA ALA A 161 11.98 -22.11 12.92
C ALA A 161 11.71 -23.33 13.83
N SER A 162 10.45 -23.56 14.24
CA SER A 162 10.12 -24.62 15.20
C SER A 162 9.92 -26.00 14.56
N LEU A 163 9.77 -26.09 13.24
CA LEU A 163 9.47 -27.34 12.53
C LEU A 163 10.69 -28.19 12.13
N PHE A 164 11.93 -27.71 12.35
CA PHE A 164 13.14 -28.48 11.99
C PHE A 164 13.79 -29.29 13.12
N ARG A 165 13.28 -29.24 14.35
CA ARG A 165 13.96 -29.86 15.50
C ARG A 165 13.59 -31.32 15.81
N THR A 166 12.52 -31.88 15.24
CA THR A 166 12.05 -33.22 15.65
C THR A 166 11.93 -34.21 14.50
N ARG A 167 13.05 -34.59 13.88
CA ARG A 167 13.05 -35.80 13.02
C ARG A 167 14.39 -36.55 12.86
N SER A 168 15.29 -36.50 13.85
CA SER A 168 16.55 -37.27 13.79
C SER A 168 16.75 -38.31 14.91
N ALA A 169 15.77 -38.54 15.80
CA ALA A 169 16.00 -39.35 17.00
C ALA A 169 15.56 -40.83 16.95
N SER A 170 15.07 -41.37 15.82
CA SER A 170 14.49 -42.74 15.81
C SER A 170 15.36 -43.85 15.22
N TRP A 171 16.61 -43.61 14.82
CA TRP A 171 17.45 -44.64 14.19
C TRP A 171 18.44 -45.37 15.13
N ARG A 172 18.41 -45.11 16.44
CA ARG A 172 19.40 -45.65 17.38
C ARG A 172 18.80 -46.60 18.42
N ASN A 173 18.01 -47.60 18.00
CA ASN A 173 17.77 -48.76 18.88
C ASN A 173 17.25 -49.99 18.13
N ARG A 174 18.11 -50.65 17.34
CA ARG A 174 17.79 -52.00 16.82
C ARG A 174 19.04 -52.80 16.44
N SER A 175 19.98 -52.94 17.38
CA SER A 175 21.10 -53.89 17.25
C SER A 175 21.58 -54.31 18.63
N THR A 176 20.80 -55.12 19.34
CA THR A 176 21.25 -56.06 20.37
C THR A 176 20.05 -56.90 20.78
N ARG A 177 19.91 -58.05 20.13
CA ARG A 177 19.48 -59.33 20.71
C ARG A 177 19.67 -60.41 19.67
#